data_AF-A0A3D8LBJ7-F1
#
_entry.id   AF-A0A3D8LBJ7-F1
#
_cell.length_a   1.000
_cell.length_b   1.000
_cell.length_c   1.000
_cell.angle_alpha   90.00
_cell.angle_beta   90.00
_cell.angle_gamma   90.00
#
_symmetry.space_group_name_H-M   'P 1'
#
loop_
_entity.id
_entity.type
_entity.pdbx_description
1 polymer ?
#
loop_
_entity_poly.entity_id
_entity_poly.type
_entity_poly.pdbx_seq_one_letter_code
_entity_poly.pdbx_strand_id
1 'polypeptide(L)'
;MNIDLHFVKEIISSVLILMGVFFMLVAAIGLLRLPDFYTRMSAITKGATLGMGLIVLGIGVYFNDPEMMFKILAILFFTIITSPVAAHAITRTAIHKKVTFWKKTNLEEFEEYLRENRLKEYAGQKKYPKEPHNSIKRADDTE
;
A
#
# COMPACT_ATOMS: atom_id res chain seq x y z
N MET A 1 44.92 6.40 -10.04
CA MET A 1 43.81 5.83 -10.82
C MET A 1 42.83 4.98 -10.00
N ASN A 2 43.13 4.55 -8.75
CA ASN A 2 42.14 3.91 -7.86
C ASN A 2 41.26 4.91 -7.07
N ILE A 3 41.72 6.16 -6.91
CA ILE A 3 41.00 7.21 -6.18
C ILE A 3 39.74 7.64 -6.95
N ASP A 4 39.85 7.78 -8.27
CA ASP A 4 38.71 8.14 -9.12
C ASP A 4 37.60 7.09 -9.07
N LEU A 5 37.96 5.80 -9.05
CA LEU A 5 36.98 4.71 -9.01
C LEU A 5 36.24 4.65 -7.66
N HIS A 6 36.93 4.89 -6.54
CA HIS A 6 36.30 4.91 -5.21
C HIS A 6 35.37 6.12 -5.07
N PHE A 7 35.83 7.28 -5.53
CA PHE A 7 35.05 8.51 -5.51
C PHE A 7 33.78 8.42 -6.40
N VAL A 8 33.90 7.82 -7.59
CA VAL A 8 32.74 7.58 -8.46
C VAL A 8 31.72 6.63 -7.80
N LYS A 9 32.18 5.57 -7.11
CA LYS A 9 31.28 4.66 -6.37
C LYS A 9 30.55 5.39 -5.24
N GLU A 10 31.23 6.25 -4.50
CA GLU A 10 30.64 7.07 -3.44
C GLU A 10 29.56 8.01 -3.98
N ILE A 11 29.80 8.66 -5.12
CA ILE A 11 28.80 9.53 -5.76
C ILE A 11 27.59 8.71 -6.21
N ILE A 12 27.82 7.58 -6.89
CA ILE A 12 26.73 6.72 -7.38
C ILE A 12 25.91 6.18 -6.20
N SER A 13 26.56 5.66 -5.16
CA SER A 13 25.86 5.12 -3.99
C SER A 13 25.06 6.21 -3.28
N SER A 14 25.63 7.40 -3.10
CA SER A 14 24.96 8.54 -2.47
C SER A 14 23.73 8.97 -3.25
N VAL A 15 23.82 9.06 -4.58
CA VAL A 15 22.66 9.41 -5.44
C VAL A 15 21.58 8.34 -5.36
N LEU A 16 21.93 7.05 -5.39
CA LEU A 16 20.98 5.94 -5.27
C LEU A 16 20.24 5.99 -3.92
N ILE A 17 20.99 6.17 -2.82
CA ILE A 17 20.42 6.23 -1.47
C ILE A 17 19.53 7.47 -1.34
N LEU A 18 19.96 8.64 -1.82
CA LEU A 18 19.15 9.86 -1.78
C LEU A 18 17.86 9.71 -2.59
N MET A 19 17.91 9.11 -3.78
CA MET A 19 16.70 8.77 -4.52
C MET A 19 15.80 7.81 -3.74
N GLY A 20 16.36 6.76 -3.13
CA GLY A 20 15.59 5.82 -2.34
C GLY A 20 14.91 6.45 -1.13
N VAL A 21 15.59 7.36 -0.44
CA VAL A 21 15.03 8.16 0.66
C VAL A 21 13.93 9.10 0.15
N PHE A 22 14.11 9.72 -1.02
CA PHE A 22 13.08 10.51 -1.66
C PHE A 22 11.82 9.68 -1.95
N PHE A 23 11.95 8.46 -2.49
CA PHE A 23 10.80 7.58 -2.70
C PHE A 23 10.13 7.15 -1.39
N MET A 24 10.90 6.91 -0.32
CA MET A 24 10.36 6.66 1.03
C MET A 24 9.55 7.86 1.55
N LEU A 25 10.04 9.08 1.33
CA LEU A 25 9.32 10.30 1.68
C LEU A 25 8.00 10.40 0.90
N VAL A 26 8.04 10.14 -0.41
CA VAL A 26 6.83 10.12 -1.26
C VAL A 26 5.84 9.06 -0.79
N ALA A 27 6.31 7.88 -0.37
CA ALA A 27 5.46 6.82 0.19
C ALA A 27 4.77 7.28 1.49
N ALA A 28 5.51 7.94 2.38
CA ALA A 28 4.98 8.50 3.62
C ALA A 28 3.96 9.63 3.36
N ILE A 29 4.23 10.50 2.39
CA ILE A 29 3.27 11.53 1.95
C ILE A 29 2.03 10.87 1.34
N GLY A 30 2.19 9.81 0.54
CA GLY A 30 1.10 9.04 -0.04
C GLY A 30 0.18 8.43 1.02
N LEU A 31 0.75 7.93 2.12
CA LEU A 31 -0.02 7.44 3.27
C LEU A 31 -0.90 8.54 3.89
N LEU A 32 -0.38 9.77 4.03
CA LEU A 32 -1.09 10.87 4.67
C LEU A 32 -2.09 11.57 3.75
N ARG A 33 -1.76 11.70 2.45
CA ARG A 33 -2.53 12.52 1.50
C ARG A 33 -3.66 11.76 0.82
N LEU A 34 -3.56 10.43 0.67
CA LEU A 34 -4.56 9.67 -0.06
C LEU A 34 -5.85 9.51 0.77
N PRO A 35 -7.03 9.53 0.12
CA PRO A 35 -8.31 9.65 0.81
C PRO A 35 -8.85 8.32 1.37
N ASP A 36 -8.35 7.17 0.90
CA ASP A 36 -8.88 5.86 1.25
C ASP A 36 -7.78 4.86 1.61
N PHE A 37 -8.07 3.96 2.55
CA PHE A 37 -7.21 2.91 3.06
C PHE A 37 -6.58 2.08 1.94
N TYR A 38 -7.39 1.62 0.98
CA TYR A 38 -6.92 0.78 -0.13
C TYR A 38 -5.96 1.54 -1.05
N THR A 39 -6.26 2.81 -1.33
CA THR A 39 -5.38 3.69 -2.12
C THR A 39 -4.06 3.98 -1.39
N ARG A 40 -4.12 4.22 -0.08
CA ARG A 40 -2.93 4.39 0.77
C ARG A 40 -2.04 3.14 0.74
N MET A 41 -2.63 1.97 0.91
CA MET A 41 -1.90 0.70 0.91
C MET A 41 -1.15 0.47 -0.40
N SER A 42 -1.80 0.71 -1.55
CA SER A 42 -1.15 0.61 -2.85
C SER A 42 0.00 1.61 -3.01
N ALA A 43 -0.16 2.85 -2.54
CA ALA A 43 0.86 3.87 -2.70
C ALA A 43 2.09 3.59 -1.84
N ILE A 44 1.87 3.18 -0.59
CA ILE A 44 2.94 2.80 0.34
C ILE A 44 3.69 1.59 -0.18
N THR A 45 2.98 0.56 -0.61
CA THR A 45 3.60 -0.69 -1.10
C THR A 45 4.54 -0.41 -2.27
N LYS A 46 4.10 0.37 -3.27
CA LYS A 46 4.90 0.74 -4.45
C LYS A 46 6.06 1.67 -4.11
N GLY A 47 5.81 2.69 -3.29
CA GLY A 47 6.83 3.66 -2.92
C GLY A 47 7.91 3.07 -2.01
N ALA A 48 7.51 2.26 -1.03
CA ALA A 48 8.44 1.64 -0.08
C ALA A 48 9.29 0.55 -0.74
N THR A 49 8.73 -0.28 -1.62
CA THR A 49 9.52 -1.30 -2.34
C THR A 49 10.59 -0.67 -3.25
N LEU A 50 10.24 0.38 -4.00
CA LEU A 50 11.21 1.12 -4.81
C LEU A 50 12.25 1.85 -3.95
N GLY A 51 11.81 2.54 -2.89
CA GLY A 51 12.71 3.26 -1.99
C GLY A 51 13.71 2.34 -1.29
N MET A 52 13.22 1.25 -0.69
CA MET A 52 14.04 0.23 -0.04
C MET A 52 15.00 -0.40 -1.05
N GLY A 53 14.51 -0.73 -2.25
CA GLY A 53 15.32 -1.33 -3.29
C GLY A 53 16.50 -0.44 -3.71
N LEU A 54 16.26 0.85 -3.91
CA LEU A 54 17.30 1.81 -4.27
C LEU A 54 18.33 2.02 -3.16
N ILE A 55 17.90 2.08 -1.89
CA ILE A 55 18.80 2.22 -0.73
C ILE A 55 19.73 1.01 -0.65
N VAL A 56 19.15 -0.19 -0.69
CA VAL A 56 19.91 -1.44 -0.53
C VAL A 56 20.84 -1.68 -1.75
N LEU A 57 20.41 -1.32 -2.96
CA LEU A 57 21.29 -1.32 -4.14
C LEU A 57 22.45 -0.32 -4.02
N GLY A 58 22.20 0.89 -3.52
CA GLY A 58 23.25 1.88 -3.27
C GLY A 58 24.30 1.38 -2.29
N ILE A 59 23.87 0.71 -1.23
CA ILE A 59 24.77 0.03 -0.27
C ILE A 59 25.59 -1.06 -0.96
N GLY A 60 24.98 -1.84 -1.86
CA GLY A 60 25.68 -2.87 -2.64
C GLY A 60 26.80 -2.32 -3.52
N VAL A 61 26.56 -1.19 -4.19
CA VAL A 61 27.56 -0.52 -5.03
C VAL A 61 28.73 0.02 -4.20
N TYR A 62 28.45 0.52 -2.99
CA TYR A 62 29.47 1.08 -2.10
C TYR A 62 30.43 0.02 -1.56
N PHE A 63 29.91 -1.06 -0.97
CA PHE A 63 30.74 -2.13 -0.40
C PHE A 63 31.33 -3.04 -1.48
N ASN A 64 30.56 -3.35 -2.53
CA ASN A 64 30.96 -4.22 -3.64
C ASN A 64 31.56 -5.57 -3.20
N ASP A 65 31.14 -6.06 -2.03
CA ASP A 65 31.56 -7.35 -1.47
C ASP A 65 30.56 -8.45 -1.84
N PRO A 66 31.02 -9.65 -2.25
CA PRO A 66 30.15 -10.76 -2.61
C PRO A 66 29.17 -11.13 -1.50
N GLU A 67 29.64 -11.19 -0.24
CA GLU A 67 28.80 -11.48 0.92
C GLU A 67 27.68 -10.45 1.11
N MET A 68 27.99 -9.17 0.86
CA MET A 68 27.03 -8.09 0.98
C MET A 68 25.99 -8.17 -0.14
N MET A 69 26.41 -8.48 -1.37
CA MET A 69 25.49 -8.68 -2.49
C MET A 69 24.50 -9.83 -2.24
N PHE A 70 24.93 -10.94 -1.64
CA PHE A 70 24.01 -12.03 -1.28
C PHE A 70 22.96 -11.58 -0.26
N LYS A 71 23.34 -10.81 0.76
CA LYS A 71 22.41 -10.25 1.75
C LYS A 71 21.41 -9.31 1.09
N ILE A 72 21.88 -8.43 0.21
CA ILE A 72 21.05 -7.48 -0.54
C ILE A 72 20.03 -8.22 -1.40
N LEU A 73 20.46 -9.24 -2.14
CA LEU A 73 19.58 -10.03 -2.98
C LEU A 73 18.53 -10.76 -2.16
N ALA A 74 18.90 -11.33 -1.00
CA ALA A 74 17.97 -11.97 -0.08
C ALA A 74 16.93 -10.98 0.46
N ILE A 75 17.36 -9.77 0.87
CA ILE A 75 16.45 -8.71 1.35
C ILE A 75 15.47 -8.30 0.26
N LEU A 76 15.94 -8.06 -0.97
CA LEU A 76 15.10 -7.69 -2.11
C LEU A 76 14.09 -8.79 -2.43
N PHE A 77 14.57 -10.03 -2.55
CA PHE A 77 13.74 -11.19 -2.85
C PHE A 77 12.63 -11.38 -1.81
N PHE A 78 13.01 -11.36 -0.52
CA PHE A 78 12.04 -11.51 0.56
C PHE A 78 11.04 -10.36 0.58
N THR A 79 11.50 -9.11 0.44
CA THR A 79 10.63 -7.93 0.44
C THR A 79 9.61 -7.97 -0.69
N ILE A 80 10.02 -8.35 -1.91
CA ILE A 80 9.14 -8.43 -3.08
C ILE A 80 8.06 -9.49 -2.90
N ILE A 81 8.37 -10.62 -2.25
CA ILE A 81 7.39 -11.68 -2.00
C ILE A 81 6.49 -11.34 -0.80
N THR A 82 7.06 -10.82 0.28
CA THR A 82 6.33 -10.49 1.51
C THR A 82 5.35 -9.34 1.30
N SER A 83 5.74 -8.31 0.55
CA SER A 83 4.92 -7.12 0.36
C SER A 83 3.51 -7.40 -0.23
N PRO A 84 3.34 -8.17 -1.32
CA PRO A 84 2.01 -8.47 -1.86
C PRO A 84 1.22 -9.41 -0.94
N VAL A 85 1.87 -10.35 -0.26
CA VAL A 85 1.20 -11.26 0.69
C VAL A 85 0.64 -10.46 1.87
N ALA A 86 1.44 -9.53 2.43
CA ALA A 86 1.01 -8.64 3.49
C ALA A 86 -0.14 -7.73 3.03
N ALA A 87 0.00 -7.10 1.86
CA ALA A 87 -1.04 -6.23 1.30
C ALA A 87 -2.36 -7.00 1.07
N HIS A 88 -2.30 -8.23 0.55
CA HIS A 88 -3.47 -9.08 0.33
C HIS A 88 -4.14 -9.47 1.65
N ALA A 89 -3.38 -9.92 2.64
CA ALA A 89 -3.90 -10.29 3.95
C ALA A 89 -4.60 -9.11 4.64
N ILE A 90 -3.97 -7.93 4.63
CA ILE A 90 -4.52 -6.72 5.25
C ILE A 90 -5.79 -6.26 4.51
N THR A 91 -5.79 -6.28 3.18
CA THR A 91 -6.96 -5.93 2.35
C THR A 91 -8.13 -6.86 2.63
N ARG A 92 -7.88 -8.17 2.71
CA ARG A 92 -8.90 -9.17 3.03
C ARG A 92 -9.53 -8.88 4.40
N THR A 93 -8.73 -8.61 5.42
CA THR A 93 -9.24 -8.24 6.75
C THR A 93 -10.00 -6.91 6.72
N ALA A 94 -9.54 -5.91 5.96
CA ALA A 94 -10.22 -4.62 5.83
C ALA A 94 -11.64 -4.77 5.22
N ILE A 95 -11.80 -5.65 4.22
CA ILE A 95 -13.11 -6.00 3.66
C ILE A 95 -13.98 -6.66 4.73
N HIS A 96 -13.45 -7.62 5.49
CA HIS A 96 -14.19 -8.30 6.57
C HIS A 96 -14.60 -7.31 7.68
N LYS A 97 -13.76 -6.31 7.97
CA LYS A 97 -14.04 -5.23 8.93
C LYS A 97 -14.90 -4.10 8.35
N LYS A 98 -15.36 -4.21 7.09
CA LYS A 98 -16.23 -3.24 6.42
C LYS A 98 -15.65 -1.82 6.37
N VAL A 99 -14.33 -1.72 6.17
CA VAL A 99 -13.64 -0.44 5.97
C VAL A 99 -14.22 0.24 4.73
N THR A 100 -14.62 1.51 4.88
CA THR A 100 -15.26 2.29 3.81
C THR A 100 -14.30 2.59 2.68
N PHE A 101 -14.75 2.43 1.44
CA PHE A 101 -14.01 2.82 0.23
C PHE A 101 -14.16 4.32 -0.08
N TRP A 102 -13.28 4.85 -0.93
CA TRP A 102 -13.43 6.20 -1.46
C TRP A 102 -14.73 6.32 -2.27
N LYS A 103 -15.47 7.42 -2.06
CA LYS A 103 -16.70 7.78 -2.78
C LYS A 103 -16.60 7.73 -4.32
N LYS A 104 -15.41 7.95 -4.90
CA LYS A 104 -15.17 7.95 -6.35
C LYS A 104 -14.79 6.59 -6.93
N THR A 105 -14.59 5.56 -6.08
CA THR A 105 -14.25 4.21 -6.54
C THR A 105 -15.46 3.57 -7.21
N ASN A 106 -15.29 3.05 -8.42
CA ASN A 106 -16.31 2.21 -9.04
C ASN A 106 -16.29 0.84 -8.34
N LEU A 107 -17.39 0.52 -7.66
CA LEU A 107 -17.58 -0.74 -6.92
C LEU A 107 -18.59 -1.66 -7.60
N GLU A 108 -19.08 -1.32 -8.79
CA GLU A 108 -20.14 -2.06 -9.47
C GLU A 108 -19.75 -3.53 -9.70
N GLU A 109 -18.55 -3.75 -10.25
CA GLU A 109 -17.96 -5.09 -10.46
C GLU A 109 -17.74 -5.84 -9.14
N PHE A 110 -17.26 -5.13 -8.10
CA PHE A 110 -17.04 -5.73 -6.79
C PHE A 110 -18.36 -6.14 -6.11
N GLU A 111 -19.39 -5.30 -6.19
CA GLU A 111 -20.72 -5.60 -5.68
C GLU A 111 -21.36 -6.76 -6.47
N GLU A 112 -21.18 -6.82 -7.78
CA GLU A 112 -21.62 -7.93 -8.62
C GLU A 112 -20.96 -9.26 -8.21
N TYR A 113 -19.64 -9.27 -8.04
CA TYR A 113 -18.90 -10.43 -7.54
C TYR A 113 -19.42 -10.91 -6.18
N LEU A 114 -19.69 -9.99 -5.24
CA LEU A 114 -20.26 -10.33 -3.94
C LEU A 114 -21.70 -10.88 -4.05
N ARG A 115 -22.49 -10.38 -5.00
CA ARG A 115 -23.86 -10.89 -5.26
C ARG A 115 -23.82 -12.31 -5.81
N GLU A 116 -23.00 -12.55 -6.83
CA GLU A 116 -22.86 -13.86 -7.49
C GLU A 116 -22.40 -14.93 -6.49
N ASN A 117 -21.39 -14.62 -5.67
CA ASN A 117 -20.83 -15.56 -4.70
C ASN A 117 -21.62 -15.66 -3.38
N ARG A 118 -22.79 -15.02 -3.28
CA ARG A 118 -23.62 -14.95 -2.06
C ARG A 118 -22.88 -14.38 -0.84
N LEU A 119 -21.88 -13.54 -1.05
CA LEU A 119 -21.04 -12.87 -0.05
C LEU A 119 -21.55 -11.47 0.33
N LYS A 120 -22.86 -11.23 0.21
CA LYS A 120 -23.48 -9.91 0.48
C LYS A 120 -23.21 -9.39 1.90
N GLU A 121 -22.93 -10.27 2.85
CA GLU A 121 -22.55 -9.90 4.22
C GLU A 121 -21.25 -9.09 4.30
N TYR A 122 -20.34 -9.32 3.35
CA TYR A 122 -19.06 -8.62 3.17
C TYR A 122 -19.19 -7.31 2.38
N ALA A 123 -20.37 -7.00 1.86
CA ALA A 123 -20.65 -5.67 1.35
C ALA A 123 -20.55 -4.70 2.53
N GLY A 124 -19.43 -3.99 2.62
CA GLY A 124 -19.26 -2.84 3.51
C GLY A 124 -20.45 -1.91 3.32
N GLN A 125 -20.96 -1.34 4.42
CA GLN A 125 -22.23 -0.62 4.42
C GLN A 125 -22.38 0.29 3.20
N LYS A 126 -23.60 0.23 2.63
CA LYS A 126 -24.12 1.04 1.54
C LYS A 126 -23.46 2.42 1.44
N LYS A 127 -23.23 2.83 0.19
CA LYS A 127 -22.85 4.14 -0.33
C LYS A 127 -23.48 5.39 0.33
N TYR A 128 -24.43 5.25 1.26
CA TYR A 128 -25.07 6.33 2.05
C TYR A 128 -25.57 5.77 3.39
N PRO A 129 -25.46 6.51 4.52
CA PRO A 129 -26.46 6.39 5.58
C PRO A 129 -27.81 6.67 4.90
N LYS A 130 -28.84 5.87 5.17
CA LYS A 130 -30.19 6.38 4.91
C LYS A 130 -30.27 7.69 5.70
N GLU A 131 -30.51 8.83 5.05
CA GLU A 131 -31.10 9.96 5.78
C GLU A 131 -32.24 9.39 6.61
N PRO A 132 -32.45 9.85 7.85
CA PRO A 132 -33.61 9.43 8.60
C PRO A 132 -34.82 9.97 7.85
N HIS A 133 -35.31 9.19 6.89
CA HIS A 133 -36.61 9.39 6.31
C HIS A 133 -37.58 9.07 7.45
N ASN A 134 -37.89 10.14 8.16
CA ASN A 134 -38.91 10.32 9.15
C ASN A 134 -39.93 9.18 9.16
N SER A 135 -39.66 8.16 9.99
CA SER A 135 -40.63 7.13 10.34
C SER A 135 -41.15 7.32 11.75
N ILE A 136 -41.21 8.58 12.23
CA ILE A 136 -42.11 8.94 13.33
C ILE A 136 -43.47 9.28 12.72
N LYS A 137 -44.18 8.25 12.22
CA LYS A 137 -45.63 8.31 12.04
C LYS A 137 -46.22 6.91 11.80
N ARG A 138 -46.58 6.27 12.92
CA ARG A 138 -47.76 5.44 13.16
C ARG A 138 -47.43 4.44 14.26
N ALA A 139 -47.74 4.86 15.48
CA ALA A 139 -47.92 3.99 16.64
C ALA A 139 -48.99 4.64 17.52
N ASP A 140 -50.11 5.03 16.91
CA ASP A 140 -51.25 5.61 17.63
C ASP A 140 -52.56 5.32 16.89
N ASP A 141 -52.80 4.03 16.68
CA ASP A 141 -54.03 3.48 16.10
C ASP A 141 -54.39 2.12 16.72
N THR A 142 -54.05 1.95 18.00
CA THR A 142 -54.61 0.93 18.88
C THR A 142 -54.87 1.53 20.26
N GLU A 143 -55.91 2.35 20.37
CA GLU A 143 -56.88 2.37 21.50
C GLU A 143 -58.24 2.83 20.96
#